data_AF-A0A3R9E599-F1
#
_entry.id   AF-A0A3R9E599-F1
#
_cell.length_a   1.000
_cell.length_b   1.000
_cell.length_c   1.000
_cell.angle_alpha   90.00
_cell.angle_beta   90.00
_cell.angle_gamma   90.00
#
_symmetry.space_group_name_H-M   'P 1'
#
loop_
_entity.id
_entity.type
_entity.pdbx_description
1 polymer ?
#
loop_
_entity_poly.entity_id
_entity_poly.type
_entity_poly.pdbx_seq_one_letter_code
_entity_poly.pdbx_strand_id
1 'polypeptide(L)'
;MADDAGEGTPISLEDVLHHGQLPVEPGGTDLGDGVRLSPGHSHVENAQVTAFEHKIYRDDVHIGSVDYDACHACRCVMLGEIGLVDNEQRRGIGTRVLAQLRTELPSYRWFITPEKTSSRPFWARIRATYPGEYLLGAREHLGCWHLLF
;
A
#
# COMPACT_ATOMS: atom_id res chain seq x y z
N MET A 1 29.98 22.94 21.31
CA MET A 1 29.01 21.90 21.69
C MET A 1 27.67 22.47 21.27
N ALA A 2 27.30 22.28 19.99
CA ALA A 2 26.38 21.24 19.50
C ALA A 2 24.94 21.61 19.94
N ASP A 3 23.92 21.72 19.09
CA ASP A 3 23.56 20.87 17.95
C ASP A 3 22.82 21.66 16.86
N ASP A 4 23.12 21.33 15.60
CA ASP A 4 22.45 21.80 14.38
C ASP A 4 21.37 20.76 14.03
N ALA A 5 20.10 21.15 14.16
CA ALA A 5 18.96 20.32 13.78
C ALA A 5 18.72 20.47 12.28
N GLY A 6 19.27 19.55 11.49
CA GLY A 6 19.02 19.46 10.06
C GLY A 6 17.54 19.16 9.77
N GLU A 7 16.85 20.16 9.23
CA GLU A 7 15.55 20.02 8.57
C GLU A 7 15.65 18.98 7.44
N GLY A 8 14.98 17.85 7.61
CA GLY A 8 14.81 16.85 6.55
C GLY A 8 13.83 17.37 5.51
N THR A 9 14.33 17.87 4.39
CA THR A 9 13.53 18.21 3.21
C THR A 9 12.70 17.00 2.76
N PRO A 10 11.40 17.12 2.50
CA PRO A 10 10.61 16.04 1.93
C PRO A 10 11.16 15.72 0.53
N ILE A 11 11.52 14.45 0.32
CA ILE A 11 12.11 13.96 -0.92
C ILE A 11 11.03 14.03 -2.01
N SER A 12 11.29 14.73 -3.11
CA SER A 12 10.37 14.80 -4.24
C SER A 12 10.27 13.44 -4.93
N LEU A 13 9.06 13.04 -5.34
CA LEU A 13 8.84 11.82 -6.14
C LEU A 13 9.69 11.78 -7.42
N GLU A 14 10.08 12.95 -7.93
CA GLU A 14 10.91 13.10 -9.13
C GLU A 14 12.39 12.77 -8.86
N ASP A 15 12.88 12.96 -7.62
CA ASP A 15 14.25 12.62 -7.22
C ASP A 15 14.47 11.11 -7.04
N VAL A 16 13.42 10.39 -6.61
CA VAL A 16 13.42 8.92 -6.49
C VAL A 16 13.55 8.22 -7.85
N LEU A 17 13.11 8.88 -8.93
CA LEU A 17 13.17 8.33 -10.28
C LEU A 17 14.53 8.55 -10.95
N HIS A 18 15.33 9.53 -10.52
CA HIS A 18 16.60 9.90 -11.17
C HIS A 18 17.86 9.44 -10.43
N HIS A 19 17.79 9.18 -9.11
CA HIS A 19 18.98 8.86 -8.31
C HIS A 19 18.84 7.57 -7.49
N GLY A 20 19.26 6.46 -8.10
CA GLY A 20 19.74 5.27 -7.39
C GLY A 20 18.65 4.34 -6.87
N GLN A 21 18.69 3.09 -7.34
CA GLN A 21 17.99 1.97 -6.70
C GLN A 21 18.22 2.02 -5.18
N LEU A 22 17.15 2.28 -4.43
CA LEU A 22 17.17 2.01 -3.00
C LEU A 22 17.47 0.51 -2.82
N PRO A 23 18.44 0.15 -1.94
CA PRO A 23 18.75 -1.24 -1.67
C PRO A 23 17.48 -2.01 -1.37
N VAL A 24 17.35 -3.21 -1.95
CA VAL A 24 16.24 -4.10 -1.59
C VAL A 24 16.38 -4.44 -0.11
N GLU A 25 15.34 -4.06 0.63
CA GLU A 25 15.24 -4.39 2.05
C GLU A 25 15.27 -5.93 2.18
N PRO A 26 16.23 -6.52 2.92
CA PRO A 26 16.22 -7.94 3.18
C PRO A 26 14.95 -8.31 3.97
N GLY A 27 14.21 -9.32 3.51
CA GLY A 27 13.05 -9.86 4.23
C GLY A 27 11.69 -9.71 3.54
N GLY A 28 11.62 -9.23 2.30
CA GLY A 28 10.36 -9.12 1.55
C GLY A 28 9.79 -10.45 1.04
N THR A 29 8.46 -10.52 0.91
CA THR A 29 7.70 -11.68 0.41
C THR A 29 7.82 -11.81 -1.10
N ASP A 30 8.17 -13.00 -1.58
CA ASP A 30 8.19 -13.33 -3.01
C ASP A 30 6.77 -13.55 -3.55
N LEU A 31 6.42 -12.82 -4.61
CA LEU A 31 5.14 -12.90 -5.30
C LEU A 31 5.27 -13.63 -6.66
N GLY A 32 6.45 -14.16 -6.99
CA GLY A 32 6.77 -14.82 -8.25
C GLY A 32 7.17 -13.86 -9.39
N ASP A 33 7.75 -14.40 -10.45
CA ASP A 33 8.26 -13.66 -11.63
C ASP A 33 9.25 -12.53 -11.27
N GLY A 34 10.11 -12.79 -10.28
CA GLY A 34 11.06 -11.81 -9.75
C GLY A 34 10.41 -10.68 -8.95
N VAL A 35 9.08 -10.67 -8.78
CA VAL A 35 8.35 -9.64 -8.04
C VAL A 35 8.39 -9.92 -6.55
N ARG A 36 8.75 -8.90 -5.77
CA ARG A 36 8.80 -8.98 -4.31
C ARG A 36 8.08 -7.80 -3.67
N LEU A 37 7.41 -8.05 -2.55
CA LEU A 37 6.83 -7.03 -1.68
C LEU A 37 7.78 -6.84 -0.50
N SER A 38 8.19 -5.62 -0.19
CA SER A 38 9.02 -5.34 0.98
C SER A 38 8.31 -5.76 2.27
N PRO A 39 9.06 -5.95 3.37
CA PRO A 39 8.45 -5.89 4.69
C PRO A 39 7.60 -4.63 4.81
N GLY A 40 6.45 -4.73 5.47
CA GLY A 40 5.62 -3.56 5.74
C GLY A 40 6.33 -2.63 6.71
N HIS A 41 6.61 -1.40 6.29
CA HIS A 41 6.98 -0.35 7.23
C HIS A 41 5.70 0.11 7.90
N SER A 42 5.63 -0.04 9.22
CA SER A 42 4.44 0.31 9.97
C SER A 42 4.69 1.52 10.87
N HIS A 43 3.75 2.46 10.87
CA HIS A 43 3.69 3.55 11.83
C HIS A 43 2.40 3.44 12.64
N VAL A 44 2.52 3.35 13.97
CA VAL A 44 1.35 3.35 14.86
C VAL A 44 0.85 4.79 14.96
N GLU A 45 -0.26 5.09 14.29
CA GLU A 45 -0.88 6.42 14.34
C GLU A 45 -1.52 6.66 15.71
N ASN A 46 -2.20 5.64 16.24
CA ASN A 46 -2.79 5.65 17.57
C ASN A 46 -2.97 4.23 18.10
N ALA A 47 -3.52 4.08 19.31
CA ALA A 47 -3.67 2.79 19.96
C ALA A 47 -4.49 1.76 19.16
N GLN A 48 -5.29 2.19 18.17
CA GLN A 48 -6.18 1.33 17.40
C GLN A 48 -5.85 1.31 15.91
N VAL A 49 -4.94 2.16 15.43
CA VAL A 49 -4.64 2.31 13.99
C VAL A 49 -3.14 2.23 13.74
N THR A 50 -2.80 1.39 12.77
CA THR A 50 -1.46 1.28 12.24
C THR A 50 -1.50 1.57 10.75
N ALA A 51 -0.72 2.55 10.30
CA ALA A 51 -0.44 2.81 8.90
C ALA A 51 0.67 1.88 8.42
N PHE A 52 0.53 1.33 7.22
CA PHE A 52 1.49 0.45 6.59
C PHE A 52 1.84 0.96 5.20
N GLU A 53 3.12 0.87 4.87
CA GLU A 53 3.63 1.09 3.51
C GLU A 53 4.50 -0.10 3.10
N HIS A 54 4.25 -0.61 1.90
CA HIS A 54 5.10 -1.61 1.26
C HIS A 54 5.60 -1.10 -0.09
N LYS A 55 6.88 -1.33 -0.35
CA LYS A 55 7.51 -1.14 -1.66
C LYS A 55 7.41 -2.42 -2.46
N ILE A 56 7.26 -2.30 -3.76
CA ILE A 56 7.15 -3.40 -4.72
C ILE A 56 8.39 -3.35 -5.61
N TYR A 57 9.10 -4.48 -5.68
CA TYR A 57 10.31 -4.63 -6.47
C TYR A 57 10.12 -5.70 -7.54
N ARG A 58 10.82 -5.59 -8.67
CA ARG A 58 11.11 -6.71 -9.57
C ARG A 58 12.61 -6.77 -9.82
N ASP A 59 13.22 -7.94 -9.63
CA ASP A 59 14.65 -8.16 -9.88
C ASP A 59 15.50 -7.05 -9.23
N ASP A 60 15.14 -6.72 -7.99
CA ASP A 60 15.75 -5.69 -7.16
C ASP A 60 15.62 -4.23 -7.66
N VAL A 61 14.73 -3.97 -8.62
CA VAL A 61 14.33 -2.63 -9.07
C VAL A 61 13.00 -2.26 -8.43
N HIS A 62 12.93 -1.08 -7.80
CA HIS A 62 11.67 -0.54 -7.27
C HIS A 62 10.73 -0.17 -8.42
N ILE A 63 9.52 -0.74 -8.43
CA ILE A 63 8.53 -0.59 -9.49
C ILE A 63 7.20 0.00 -9.02
N GLY A 64 7.05 0.30 -7.73
CA GLY A 64 5.83 0.89 -7.18
C GLY A 64 5.66 0.60 -5.70
N SER A 65 4.53 1.00 -5.15
CA SER A 65 4.23 0.86 -3.71
C SER A 65 2.74 0.63 -3.48
N VAL A 66 2.43 0.22 -2.24
CA VAL A 66 1.08 0.18 -1.70
C VAL A 66 1.08 0.68 -0.27
N ASP A 67 0.11 1.50 0.09
CA ASP A 67 -0.13 1.93 1.46
C ASP A 67 -1.56 1.64 1.93
N TYR A 68 -1.72 1.48 3.25
CA TYR A 68 -3.01 1.30 3.88
C TYR A 68 -2.99 1.57 5.38
N ASP A 69 -4.14 1.92 5.91
CA ASP A 69 -4.36 2.07 7.34
C ASP A 69 -5.23 0.93 7.86
N ALA A 70 -4.76 0.20 8.88
CA ALA A 70 -5.51 -0.87 9.52
C ALA A 70 -6.02 -0.41 10.90
N CYS A 71 -7.34 -0.39 11.07
CA CYS A 71 -7.95 -0.26 12.38
C CYS A 71 -8.16 -1.63 13.01
N HIS A 72 -7.45 -1.89 14.11
CA HIS A 72 -7.49 -3.17 14.80
C HIS A 72 -8.78 -3.36 15.62
N ALA A 73 -9.33 -2.28 16.21
CA ALA A 73 -10.62 -2.34 16.90
C ALA A 73 -11.78 -2.73 15.96
N CYS A 74 -11.85 -2.10 14.78
CA CYS A 74 -12.95 -2.29 13.85
C CYS A 74 -12.72 -3.43 12.84
N ARG A 75 -11.50 -3.97 12.81
CA ARG A 75 -11.02 -4.97 11.85
C ARG A 75 -11.30 -4.55 10.40
N CYS A 76 -10.89 -3.33 10.07
CA CYS A 76 -11.00 -2.80 8.72
C CYS A 76 -9.69 -2.19 8.26
N VAL A 77 -9.48 -2.28 6.95
CA VAL A 77 -8.36 -1.66 6.26
C VAL A 77 -8.90 -0.60 5.32
N MET A 78 -8.36 0.61 5.36
CA MET A 78 -8.50 1.57 4.29
C MET A 78 -7.26 1.49 3.41
N LEU A 79 -7.44 1.01 2.18
CA LEU A 79 -6.37 1.06 1.20
C LEU A 79 -6.23 2.49 0.68
N GLY A 80 -5.01 3.02 0.72
CA GLY A 80 -4.69 4.29 0.08
C GLY A 80 -4.41 4.07 -1.41
N GLU A 81 -3.17 4.31 -1.82
CA GLU A 81 -2.70 4.13 -3.18
C GLU A 81 -2.02 2.77 -3.37
N ILE A 82 -2.32 2.11 -4.49
CA ILE A 82 -1.46 1.08 -5.07
C ILE A 82 -1.01 1.56 -6.45
N GLY A 83 0.28 1.84 -6.57
CA GLY A 83 0.89 2.42 -7.75
C GLY A 83 1.93 1.47 -8.35
N LEU A 84 2.01 1.43 -9.68
CA LEU A 84 3.06 0.74 -10.42
C LEU A 84 3.53 1.63 -11.57
N VAL A 85 4.82 1.61 -11.87
CA VAL A 85 5.36 2.23 -13.08
C VAL A 85 4.69 1.67 -14.33
N ASP A 86 4.53 2.50 -15.37
CA ASP A 86 3.63 2.22 -16.51
C ASP A 86 3.96 0.91 -17.25
N ASN A 87 5.24 0.56 -17.39
CA ASN A 87 5.70 -0.68 -18.04
C ASN A 87 5.42 -1.96 -17.23
N GLU A 88 5.06 -1.81 -15.95
CA GLU A 88 4.74 -2.89 -15.02
C GLU A 88 3.24 -3.08 -14.77
N GLN A 89 2.42 -2.13 -15.23
CA GLN A 89 0.97 -2.24 -15.15
C GLN A 89 0.44 -3.38 -16.02
N ARG A 90 -0.77 -3.87 -15.69
CA ARG A 90 -1.50 -4.93 -16.42
C ARG A 90 -0.81 -6.31 -16.44
N ARG A 91 0.18 -6.54 -15.58
CA ARG A 91 0.87 -7.84 -15.40
C ARG A 91 0.36 -8.67 -14.20
N GLY A 92 -0.77 -8.28 -13.63
CA GLY A 92 -1.37 -8.95 -12.47
C GLY A 92 -0.64 -8.70 -11.13
N ILE A 93 0.38 -7.86 -11.10
CA ILE A 93 1.17 -7.56 -9.88
C ILE A 93 0.28 -7.01 -8.77
N GLY A 94 -0.52 -5.98 -9.05
CA GLY A 94 -1.41 -5.40 -8.03
C GLY A 94 -2.40 -6.41 -7.45
N THR A 95 -2.88 -7.37 -8.24
CA THR A 95 -3.74 -8.45 -7.75
C THR A 95 -2.99 -9.40 -6.80
N ARG A 96 -1.73 -9.74 -7.12
CA ARG A 96 -0.89 -10.58 -6.25
C ARG A 96 -0.53 -9.88 -4.94
N VAL A 97 -0.19 -8.60 -5.01
CA VAL A 97 0.07 -7.76 -3.83
C VAL A 97 -1.15 -7.75 -2.90
N LEU A 98 -2.33 -7.46 -3.44
CA LEU A 98 -3.58 -7.47 -2.65
C LEU A 98 -3.91 -8.84 -2.06
N ALA A 99 -3.64 -9.93 -2.80
CA ALA A 99 -3.82 -11.29 -2.29
C ALA A 99 -2.88 -11.57 -1.11
N GLN A 100 -1.62 -11.16 -1.21
CA GLN A 100 -0.63 -11.31 -0.14
C GLN A 100 -1.04 -10.52 1.11
N LEU A 101 -1.37 -9.23 0.98
CA LEU A 101 -1.78 -8.41 2.11
C LEU A 101 -3.02 -8.96 2.84
N ARG A 102 -3.95 -9.61 2.11
CA ARG A 102 -5.10 -10.30 2.73
C ARG A 102 -4.71 -11.48 3.61
N THR A 103 -3.58 -12.14 3.33
CA THR A 103 -3.08 -13.22 4.19
C THR A 103 -2.49 -12.69 5.49
N GLU A 104 -1.99 -11.45 5.50
CA GLU A 104 -1.40 -10.80 6.67
C GLU A 104 -2.48 -10.30 7.64
N LEU A 105 -3.63 -9.87 7.12
CA LEU A 105 -4.76 -9.38 7.91
C LEU A 105 -6.04 -10.21 7.67
N PRO A 106 -6.07 -11.48 8.12
CA PRO A 106 -7.22 -12.33 7.90
C PRO A 106 -8.47 -11.79 8.60
N SER A 107 -9.60 -11.87 7.88
CA SER A 107 -10.92 -11.41 8.32
C SER A 107 -11.07 -9.89 8.52
N TYR A 108 -10.13 -9.08 8.02
CA TYR A 108 -10.34 -7.64 7.92
C TYR A 108 -11.21 -7.31 6.70
N ARG A 109 -12.08 -6.31 6.82
CA ARG A 109 -12.83 -5.75 5.68
C ARG A 109 -11.98 -4.69 5.00
N TRP A 110 -11.84 -4.77 3.68
CA TRP A 110 -11.00 -3.86 2.90
C TRP A 110 -11.86 -2.81 2.22
N PHE A 111 -11.53 -1.56 2.46
CA PHE A 111 -12.17 -0.43 1.83
C PHE A 111 -11.21 0.21 0.84
N ILE A 112 -11.75 0.56 -0.32
CA ILE A 112 -10.99 1.19 -1.40
C ILE A 112 -11.64 2.51 -1.77
N THR A 113 -10.80 3.51 -2.05
CA THR A 113 -11.19 4.81 -2.60
C THR A 113 -10.77 4.85 -4.08
N PRO A 114 -11.68 4.51 -5.03
CA PRO A 114 -11.35 4.57 -6.45
C PRO A 114 -11.39 6.02 -6.95
N GLU A 115 -10.47 6.85 -6.49
CA GLU A 115 -10.42 8.27 -6.84
C GLU A 115 -9.88 8.49 -8.26
N LYS A 116 -8.94 7.64 -8.70
CA LYS A 116 -8.34 7.73 -10.04
C LYS A 116 -9.19 6.99 -11.08
N THR A 117 -9.65 7.71 -12.11
CA THR A 117 -10.46 7.12 -13.21
C THR A 117 -9.77 5.93 -13.89
N SER A 118 -8.44 5.98 -14.03
CA SER A 118 -7.62 4.93 -14.65
C SER A 118 -7.62 3.61 -13.87
N SER A 119 -7.80 3.64 -12.55
CA SER A 119 -7.81 2.43 -11.71
C SER A 119 -9.20 1.80 -11.57
N ARG A 120 -10.27 2.46 -12.03
CA ARG A 120 -11.65 1.95 -11.95
C ARG A 120 -11.83 0.55 -12.56
N PRO A 121 -11.31 0.23 -13.76
CA PRO A 121 -11.47 -1.12 -14.32
C PRO A 121 -10.76 -2.19 -13.50
N PHE A 122 -9.62 -1.85 -12.88
CA PHE A 122 -8.91 -2.74 -11.97
C PHE A 122 -9.75 -3.02 -10.72
N TRP A 123 -10.25 -1.98 -10.05
CA TRP A 123 -11.08 -2.13 -8.86
C TRP A 123 -12.40 -2.86 -9.12
N ALA A 124 -13.03 -2.62 -10.27
CA ALA A 124 -14.22 -3.36 -10.67
C ALA A 124 -13.93 -4.88 -10.76
N ARG A 125 -12.79 -5.26 -11.34
CA ARG A 125 -12.38 -6.67 -11.44
C ARG A 125 -12.06 -7.29 -10.08
N ILE A 126 -11.35 -6.57 -9.21
CA ILE A 126 -11.06 -7.03 -7.84
C ILE A 126 -12.35 -7.29 -7.07
N ARG A 127 -13.31 -6.35 -7.11
CA ARG A 127 -14.61 -6.51 -6.44
C ARG A 127 -15.47 -7.64 -7.01
N ALA A 128 -15.41 -7.88 -8.32
CA ALA A 128 -16.10 -9.00 -8.94
C ALA A 128 -15.49 -10.35 -8.51
N THR A 129 -14.17 -10.39 -8.27
CA THR A 129 -13.45 -11.59 -7.84
C THR A 129 -13.67 -11.87 -6.34
N TYR A 130 -13.72 -10.82 -5.52
CA TYR A 130 -13.86 -10.91 -4.07
C TYR A 130 -15.08 -10.11 -3.58
N PRO A 131 -16.30 -10.60 -3.88
CA PRO A 131 -17.51 -9.89 -3.51
C PRO A 131 -17.65 -9.82 -1.98
N GLY A 132 -17.90 -8.62 -1.45
CA GLY A 132 -18.10 -8.38 -0.02
C GLY A 132 -16.83 -8.16 0.81
N GLU A 133 -15.65 -8.41 0.23
CA GLU A 133 -14.36 -8.15 0.91
C GLU A 133 -13.80 -6.78 0.58
N TYR A 134 -13.87 -6.37 -0.70
CA TYR A 134 -13.51 -5.03 -1.16
C TYR A 134 -14.75 -4.17 -1.33
N LEU A 135 -14.92 -3.23 -0.41
CA LEU A 135 -16.05 -2.34 -0.34
C LEU A 135 -15.62 -0.94 -0.82
N LEU A 136 -16.52 -0.27 -1.55
CA LEU A 136 -16.33 1.14 -1.83
C LEU A 136 -16.67 1.92 -0.56
N GLY A 137 -15.78 2.83 -0.16
CA GLY A 137 -16.05 3.71 0.96
C GLY A 137 -15.02 4.81 1.04
N ALA A 138 -15.48 6.06 1.14
CA ALA A 138 -14.62 7.14 1.60
C ALA A 138 -14.35 6.95 3.10
N ARG A 139 -13.24 7.53 3.58
CA ARG A 139 -12.77 7.45 4.98
C ARG A 139 -13.90 7.76 5.97
N GLU A 140 -14.77 8.70 5.62
CA GLU A 140 -15.95 9.17 6.36
C GLU A 140 -17.17 8.23 6.36
N HIS A 141 -17.25 7.29 5.42
CA HIS A 141 -18.38 6.38 5.26
C HIS A 141 -18.14 4.99 5.87
N LEU A 142 -16.95 4.74 6.44
CA LEU A 142 -16.56 3.42 6.91
C LEU A 142 -17.22 2.98 8.22
N GLY A 143 -17.88 3.89 8.93
CA GLY A 143 -18.33 3.65 10.31
C GLY A 143 -17.17 3.40 11.29
N CYS A 144 -15.91 3.53 10.82
CA CYS A 144 -14.70 3.43 11.61
C CYS A 144 -14.18 4.85 11.87
N TRP A 145 -14.59 5.42 12.99
CA TRP A 145 -14.16 6.76 13.39
C TRP A 145 -12.66 6.87 13.66
N HIS A 146 -11.98 5.76 13.97
CA HIS A 146 -10.55 5.76 14.26
C HIS A 146 -9.68 6.05 13.03
N LEU A 147 -10.19 5.78 11.82
CA LEU A 147 -9.47 6.07 10.59
C LEU A 147 -9.64 7.53 10.13
N LEU A 148 -10.32 8.39 10.89
CA LEU A 148 -10.59 9.79 10.52
C LEU A 148 -9.70 10.82 11.22
N PHE A 149 -8.84 10.42 12.16
CA PHE A 149 -8.12 11.32 13.06
C PHE A 149 -6.66 10.91 13.26
#